data_AF-A0A1V9ZAE2-F1
#
_entry.id   AF-A0A1V9ZAE2-F1
#
_cell.length_a   1.000
_cell.length_b   1.000
_cell.length_c   1.000
_cell.angle_alpha   90.00
_cell.angle_beta   90.00
_cell.angle_gamma   90.00
#
_symmetry.space_group_name_H-M   'P 1'
#
loop_
_entity.id
_entity.type
_entity.pdbx_description
1 polymer ?
#
loop_
_entity_poly.entity_id
_entity_poly.type
_entity_poly.pdbx_seq_one_letter_code
_entity_poly.pdbx_strand_id
1 'polypeptide(L)'
;MIKPYSISDKMHFGTLAGITYILSSVFLSVIYVVILTPSFANDLWWANYTLSGTQALLIDIINQFLNTNTNGSFDVLSPEAIMFKEYTSTQSYATLYFPYIHTEILGRLTSIEYAVKNLRQLSPYWTMRMNVQYCWVDFNQTFEMAHTELRQARCMVNYRQNAAVHLEAVLRNQQWNTFVTLWGGNGIRFNIAVERG
;
A
#
# COMPACT_ATOMS: atom_id res chain seq x y z
N MET A 1 52.75 -6.91 -54.22
CA MET A 1 53.29 -5.63 -53.70
C MET A 1 52.13 -4.89 -53.04
N ILE A 2 52.01 -4.97 -51.71
CA ILE A 2 50.86 -4.42 -50.96
C ILE A 2 51.19 -2.96 -50.62
N LYS A 3 50.39 -2.02 -51.11
CA LYS A 3 50.54 -0.58 -50.84
C LYS A 3 50.08 -0.30 -49.40
N PRO A 4 50.87 0.37 -48.55
CA PRO A 4 50.44 0.71 -47.20
C PRO A 4 49.28 1.71 -47.28
N TYR A 5 48.19 1.42 -46.57
CA TYR A 5 46.99 2.26 -46.51
C TYR A 5 47.31 3.53 -45.71
N SER A 6 47.45 4.67 -46.39
CA SER A 6 47.65 5.98 -45.74
C SER A 6 46.33 6.45 -45.15
N ILE A 7 46.27 6.49 -43.82
CA ILE A 7 45.12 6.96 -43.05
C ILE A 7 45.04 8.49 -43.17
N SER A 8 43.89 9.01 -43.61
CA SER A 8 43.66 10.45 -43.78
C SER A 8 43.46 11.16 -42.44
N ASP A 9 43.97 12.39 -42.28
CA ASP A 9 43.80 13.23 -41.07
C ASP A 9 42.34 13.40 -40.64
N LYS A 10 41.40 13.36 -41.60
CA LYS A 10 39.95 13.40 -41.32
C LYS A 10 39.48 12.16 -40.55
N MET A 11 40.07 11.01 -40.81
CA MET A 11 39.78 9.76 -40.10
C MET A 11 40.30 9.83 -38.66
N HIS A 12 41.50 10.40 -38.45
CA HIS A 12 42.04 10.64 -37.10
C HIS A 12 41.18 11.63 -36.29
N PHE A 13 40.70 12.72 -36.91
CA PHE A 13 39.79 13.66 -36.26
C PHE A 13 38.45 13.01 -35.88
N GLY A 14 37.86 12.22 -36.79
CA GLY A 14 36.63 11.47 -36.52
C GLY A 14 36.78 10.46 -35.38
N THR A 15 37.91 9.75 -35.32
CA THR A 15 38.23 8.83 -34.22
C THR A 15 38.39 9.58 -32.89
N LEU A 16 39.09 10.71 -32.86
CA LEU A 16 39.27 11.51 -31.65
C LEU A 16 37.93 12.06 -31.12
N ALA A 17 37.12 12.64 -32.01
CA ALA A 17 35.79 13.14 -31.66
C ALA A 17 34.87 12.03 -31.11
N GLY A 18 34.91 10.84 -31.71
CA GLY A 18 34.15 9.68 -31.23
C GLY A 18 34.60 9.21 -29.84
N ILE A 19 35.92 9.15 -29.60
CA ILE A 19 36.47 8.78 -28.28
C ILE A 19 36.06 9.81 -27.24
N THR A 20 36.21 11.11 -27.52
CA THR A 20 35.80 12.18 -26.59
C THR A 20 34.32 12.11 -26.29
N TYR A 21 33.48 11.89 -27.31
CA TYR A 21 32.03 11.75 -27.12
C TYR A 21 31.71 10.58 -26.19
N ILE A 22 32.26 9.38 -26.42
CA ILE A 22 32.02 8.20 -25.59
C ILE A 22 32.47 8.46 -24.15
N LEU A 23 33.68 9.00 -23.95
CA LEU A 23 34.19 9.31 -22.61
C LEU A 23 33.32 10.33 -21.88
N SER A 24 32.90 11.41 -22.57
CA SER A 24 31.99 12.41 -21.99
C SER A 24 30.62 11.82 -21.66
N SER A 25 30.08 10.94 -22.50
CA SER A 25 28.77 10.32 -22.30
C SER A 25 28.79 9.39 -21.10
N VAL A 26 29.85 8.58 -20.94
CA VAL A 26 30.04 7.70 -19.78
C VAL A 26 30.22 8.54 -18.51
N PHE A 27 31.05 9.58 -18.56
CA PHE A 27 31.25 10.48 -17.42
C PHE A 27 29.94 11.15 -16.96
N LEU A 28 29.17 11.70 -17.91
CA LEU A 28 27.86 12.30 -17.62
C LEU A 28 26.86 11.27 -17.08
N SER A 29 26.91 10.03 -17.58
CA SER A 29 26.07 8.93 -17.08
C SER A 29 26.42 8.57 -15.63
N VAL A 30 27.72 8.51 -15.29
CA VAL A 30 28.16 8.28 -13.90
C VAL A 30 27.69 9.43 -12.99
N ILE A 31 27.86 10.69 -13.40
CA ILE A 31 27.36 11.85 -12.65
C ILE A 31 25.84 11.76 -12.46
N TYR A 32 25.11 11.43 -13.51
CA TYR A 32 23.65 11.31 -13.46
C TYR A 32 23.19 10.28 -12.44
N VAL A 33 23.82 9.10 -12.41
CA VAL A 33 23.52 8.07 -11.42
C VAL A 33 23.84 8.56 -10.00
N VAL A 34 24.96 9.24 -9.79
CA VAL A 34 25.33 9.79 -8.47
C VAL A 34 24.28 10.79 -7.96
N ILE A 35 23.77 11.66 -8.84
CA ILE A 35 22.71 12.62 -8.51
C ILE A 35 21.40 11.91 -8.12
N LEU A 36 21.08 10.80 -8.78
CA LEU A 36 19.84 10.06 -8.55
C LEU A 36 19.88 9.11 -7.36
N THR A 37 21.07 8.64 -6.95
CA THR A 37 21.26 7.73 -5.81
C THR A 37 20.43 8.10 -4.57
N PRO A 38 20.44 9.34 -4.05
CA PRO A 38 19.64 9.67 -2.86
C PRO A 38 18.13 9.57 -3.09
N SER A 39 17.64 9.86 -4.29
CA SER A 39 16.22 9.74 -4.62
C SER A 39 15.80 8.28 -4.74
N PHE A 40 16.61 7.44 -5.38
CA PHE A 40 16.34 5.99 -5.52
C PHE A 40 16.70 5.15 -4.30
N ALA A 41 17.10 5.78 -3.20
CA ALA A 41 17.27 5.09 -1.92
C ALA A 41 15.95 4.57 -1.33
N ASN A 42 14.79 4.99 -1.87
CA ASN A 42 13.46 4.54 -1.48
C ASN A 42 12.49 4.50 -2.67
N ASP A 43 11.40 3.75 -2.51
CA ASP A 43 10.35 3.58 -3.53
C ASP A 43 9.50 4.86 -3.76
N LEU A 44 9.67 5.89 -2.92
CA LEU A 44 8.98 7.17 -3.06
C LEU A 44 9.72 8.15 -3.96
N TRP A 45 10.94 7.81 -4.40
CA TRP A 45 11.83 8.67 -5.18
C TRP A 45 12.12 10.02 -4.50
N TRP A 46 12.03 10.05 -3.17
CA TRP A 46 12.22 11.25 -2.37
C TRP A 46 13.60 11.24 -1.75
N ALA A 47 14.48 12.13 -2.23
CA ALA A 47 15.83 12.25 -1.72
C ALA A 47 15.87 12.47 -0.20
N ASN A 48 16.75 11.73 0.49
CA ASN A 48 16.98 11.82 1.93
C ASN A 48 15.72 11.58 2.79
N TYR A 49 14.73 10.84 2.28
CA TYR A 49 13.57 10.43 3.06
C TYR A 49 13.98 9.51 4.20
N THR A 50 13.55 9.86 5.41
CA THR A 50 13.80 9.06 6.61
C THR A 50 12.49 8.70 7.30
N LEU A 51 12.43 7.48 7.86
CA LEU A 51 11.26 6.99 8.60
C LEU A 51 11.00 7.81 9.88
N SER A 52 12.07 8.21 10.58
CA SER A 52 11.97 8.99 11.82
C SER A 52 11.77 10.48 11.59
N GLY A 53 12.31 11.02 10.49
CA GLY A 53 12.23 12.43 10.16
C GLY A 53 11.00 12.73 9.30
N THR A 54 11.21 12.59 8.00
CA THR A 54 10.27 13.01 6.95
C THR A 54 8.93 12.28 7.03
N GLN A 55 8.96 10.96 7.21
CA GLN A 55 7.73 10.16 7.29
C GLN A 55 6.88 10.53 8.50
N ALA A 56 7.50 10.52 9.69
CA ALA A 56 6.79 10.80 10.93
C ALA A 56 6.22 12.23 10.94
N LEU A 57 6.96 13.22 10.45
CA LEU A 57 6.49 14.60 10.31
C LEU A 57 5.26 14.68 9.38
N LEU A 58 5.34 14.07 8.19
CA LEU A 58 4.26 14.12 7.21
C LEU A 58 2.99 13.47 7.75
N ILE A 59 3.11 12.32 8.41
CA ILE A 59 1.96 11.63 9.01
C ILE A 59 1.32 12.49 10.10
N ASP A 60 2.13 13.13 10.95
CA ASP A 60 1.63 13.94 12.06
C ASP A 60 0.89 15.19 11.57
N ILE A 61 1.41 15.88 10.55
CA ILE A 61 0.71 17.03 9.96
C ILE A 61 -0.62 16.60 9.34
N ILE A 62 -0.64 15.50 8.59
CA ILE A 62 -1.87 14.99 7.97
C ILE A 62 -2.89 14.62 9.05
N ASN A 63 -2.47 13.91 10.10
CA ASN A 63 -3.35 13.54 11.21
C ASN A 63 -3.91 14.77 11.91
N GLN A 64 -3.12 15.84 12.09
CA GLN A 64 -3.60 17.09 12.64
C GLN A 64 -4.70 17.72 11.76
N PHE A 65 -4.50 17.74 10.44
CA PHE A 65 -5.47 18.29 9.51
C PHE A 65 -6.79 17.49 9.46
N LEU A 66 -6.69 16.15 9.50
CA LEU A 66 -7.84 15.25 9.48
C LEU A 66 -8.72 15.32 10.72
N ASN A 67 -8.22 15.85 11.84
CA ASN A 67 -9.03 16.08 13.03
C ASN A 67 -10.10 17.18 12.81
N THR A 68 -9.82 18.16 11.96
CA THR A 68 -10.71 19.32 11.73
C THR A 68 -11.37 19.33 10.36
N ASN A 69 -10.78 18.66 9.37
CA ASN A 69 -11.26 18.64 8.00
C ASN A 69 -11.61 17.22 7.56
N THR A 70 -12.86 17.01 7.14
CA THR A 70 -13.33 15.73 6.59
C THR A 70 -13.05 15.59 5.10
N ASN A 71 -12.99 16.71 4.37
CA ASN A 71 -12.68 16.78 2.93
C ASN A 71 -11.91 18.08 2.64
N GLY A 72 -11.01 18.06 1.64
CA GLY A 72 -10.30 19.25 1.18
C GLY A 72 -8.97 18.95 0.51
N SER A 73 -8.26 19.99 0.06
CA SER A 73 -6.87 19.92 -0.37
C SER A 73 -5.95 20.28 0.79
N PHE A 74 -4.87 19.53 0.96
CA PHE A 74 -3.84 19.81 1.94
C PHE A 74 -2.56 20.24 1.22
N ASP A 75 -2.02 21.41 1.59
CA ASP A 75 -0.73 21.90 1.13
C ASP A 75 0.32 21.71 2.22
N VAL A 76 1.29 20.84 1.93
CA VAL A 76 2.43 20.53 2.82
C VAL A 76 3.31 21.75 3.07
N LEU A 77 3.30 22.73 2.16
CA LEU A 77 4.11 23.96 2.26
C LEU A 77 3.33 25.12 2.90
N SER A 78 2.08 24.89 3.29
CA SER A 78 1.28 25.93 3.94
C SER A 78 1.83 26.28 5.32
N PRO A 79 1.64 27.53 5.80
CA PRO A 79 1.98 27.91 7.17
C PRO A 79 1.24 27.12 8.26
N GLU A 80 0.17 26.41 7.89
CA GLU A 80 -0.61 25.56 8.80
C GLU A 80 -0.01 24.16 8.95
N ALA A 81 0.90 23.75 8.04
CA ALA A 81 1.58 22.46 8.04
C ALA A 81 2.75 22.41 9.05
N ILE A 82 2.48 22.78 10.30
CA ILE A 82 3.49 22.89 11.36
C ILE A 82 3.16 21.93 12.50
N MET A 83 4.17 21.17 12.94
CA MET A 83 4.10 20.31 14.12
C MET A 83 5.03 20.82 15.23
N PHE A 84 4.51 20.97 16.45
CA PHE A 84 5.31 21.27 17.65
C PHE A 84 5.93 19.99 18.22
N LYS A 85 6.80 19.36 17.42
CA LYS A 85 7.51 18.12 17.76
C LYS A 85 8.84 18.08 17.02
N GLU A 86 9.88 17.60 17.71
CA GLU A 86 11.18 17.38 17.10
C GLU A 86 11.25 16.01 16.41
N TYR A 87 11.80 15.98 15.20
CA TYR A 87 11.98 14.77 14.39
C TYR A 87 13.45 14.47 14.11
N THR A 88 14.34 14.97 14.96
CA THR A 88 15.80 14.86 14.86
C THR A 88 16.35 13.62 15.57
N SER A 89 15.53 12.90 16.33
CA SER A 89 15.95 11.70 17.06
C SER A 89 16.16 10.49 16.13
N THR A 90 17.03 9.57 16.55
CA THR A 90 17.34 8.33 15.80
C THR A 90 16.12 7.40 15.66
N GLN A 91 15.16 7.50 16.57
CA GLN A 91 13.85 6.86 16.48
C GLN A 91 12.79 7.88 16.89
N SER A 92 12.11 8.45 15.91
CA SER A 92 10.87 9.20 16.10
C SER A 92 9.77 8.44 15.35
N TYR A 93 8.59 8.38 15.95
CA TYR A 93 7.43 7.69 15.42
C TYR A 93 6.32 8.70 15.17
N ALA A 94 5.48 8.44 14.17
CA ALA A 94 4.24 9.21 14.03
C ALA A 94 3.40 9.11 15.30
N THR A 95 2.86 10.23 15.73
CA THR A 95 1.91 10.36 16.82
C THR A 95 0.58 9.77 16.38
N LEU A 96 0.20 8.65 16.99
CA LEU A 96 -1.11 8.03 16.78
C LEU A 96 -2.12 8.63 17.76
N TYR A 97 -3.14 9.30 17.25
CA TYR A 97 -4.25 9.80 18.06
C TYR A 97 -5.39 8.77 18.10
N PHE A 98 -5.30 7.84 19.05
CA PHE A 98 -6.28 6.77 19.24
C PHE A 98 -7.75 7.24 19.36
N PRO A 99 -8.07 8.36 20.04
CA PRO A 99 -9.46 8.79 20.16
C PRO A 99 -10.15 9.09 18.82
N TYR A 100 -9.42 9.67 17.85
CA TYR A 100 -9.96 9.91 16.51
C TYR A 100 -10.23 8.59 15.79
N ILE A 101 -9.26 7.68 15.76
CA ILE A 101 -9.42 6.35 15.13
C ILE A 101 -10.62 5.61 15.72
N HIS A 102 -10.78 5.63 17.05
CA HIS A 102 -11.93 5.03 17.71
C HIS A 102 -13.25 5.74 17.36
N THR A 103 -13.25 7.06 17.26
CA THR A 103 -14.45 7.84 16.88
C THR A 103 -14.90 7.50 15.46
N GLU A 104 -13.96 7.32 14.54
CA GLU A 104 -14.27 6.90 13.17
C GLU A 104 -14.79 5.45 13.15
N ILE A 105 -14.01 4.49 13.66
CA ILE A 105 -14.32 3.05 13.55
C ILE A 105 -15.54 2.64 14.41
N LEU A 106 -15.67 3.17 15.62
CA LEU A 106 -16.75 2.81 16.56
C LEU A 106 -17.92 3.80 16.57
N GLY A 107 -17.78 4.94 15.90
CA GLY A 107 -18.83 5.95 15.79
C GLY A 107 -19.34 6.10 14.36
N ARG A 108 -18.58 6.83 13.54
CA ARG A 108 -19.06 7.32 12.23
C ARG A 108 -19.22 6.23 11.16
N LEU A 109 -18.36 5.21 11.18
CA LEU A 109 -18.29 4.18 10.14
C LEU A 109 -19.05 2.89 10.49
N THR A 110 -20.02 2.96 11.40
CA THR A 110 -20.72 1.78 11.95
C THR A 110 -22.06 1.47 11.29
N SER A 111 -22.58 2.36 10.42
CA SER A 111 -23.89 2.15 9.81
C SER A 111 -23.88 1.02 8.77
N ILE A 112 -25.02 0.33 8.64
CA ILE A 112 -25.19 -0.77 7.68
C ILE A 112 -25.10 -0.23 6.24
N GLU A 113 -25.64 0.96 5.98
CA GLU A 113 -25.60 1.60 4.68
C GLU A 113 -24.16 1.90 4.24
N TYR A 114 -23.33 2.36 5.18
CA TYR A 114 -21.91 2.58 4.94
C TYR A 114 -21.21 1.25 4.64
N ALA A 115 -21.43 0.22 5.46
CA ALA A 115 -20.82 -1.10 5.28
C ALA A 115 -21.21 -1.73 3.93
N VAL A 116 -22.50 -1.76 3.59
CA VAL A 116 -23.01 -2.34 2.33
C VAL A 116 -22.44 -1.61 1.12
N LYS A 117 -22.44 -0.27 1.12
CA LYS A 117 -21.88 0.52 0.02
C LYS A 117 -20.40 0.20 -0.20
N ASN A 118 -19.60 0.19 0.87
CA ASN A 118 -18.16 -0.05 0.78
C ASN A 118 -17.84 -1.51 0.45
N LEU A 119 -18.58 -2.49 0.96
CA LEU A 119 -18.42 -3.90 0.58
C LEU A 119 -18.66 -4.10 -0.92
N ARG A 120 -19.64 -3.42 -1.52
CA ARG A 120 -19.90 -3.50 -2.97
C ARG A 120 -18.84 -2.83 -3.83
N GLN A 121 -18.12 -1.86 -3.29
CA GLN A 121 -17.01 -1.18 -3.95
C GLN A 121 -15.67 -1.87 -3.71
N LEU A 122 -15.58 -2.72 -2.68
CA LEU A 122 -14.39 -3.49 -2.35
C LEU A 122 -14.03 -4.38 -3.54
N SER A 123 -12.77 -4.30 -3.98
CA SER A 123 -12.33 -5.13 -5.09
C SER A 123 -12.37 -6.60 -4.69
N PRO A 124 -12.70 -7.52 -5.64
CA PRO A 124 -12.70 -8.95 -5.36
C PRO A 124 -11.40 -9.44 -4.72
N TYR A 125 -10.25 -8.81 -5.01
CA TYR A 125 -8.97 -9.17 -4.41
C TYR A 125 -8.90 -8.99 -2.88
N TRP A 126 -9.59 -7.99 -2.33
CA TRP A 126 -9.53 -7.66 -0.91
C TRP A 126 -10.63 -8.33 -0.07
N THR A 127 -11.65 -8.91 -0.70
CA THR A 127 -12.83 -9.48 -0.01
C THR A 127 -12.49 -10.58 0.98
N MET A 128 -11.60 -11.50 0.60
CA MET A 128 -11.13 -12.58 1.46
C MET A 128 -9.92 -12.21 2.31
N ARG A 129 -9.46 -10.95 2.23
CA ARG A 129 -8.30 -10.42 2.97
C ARG A 129 -8.70 -9.39 4.02
N MET A 130 -9.99 -9.27 4.32
CA MET A 130 -10.44 -8.41 5.40
C MET A 130 -9.99 -9.01 6.74
N ASN A 131 -9.60 -8.14 7.68
CA ASN A 131 -9.15 -8.52 9.01
C ASN A 131 -10.34 -8.88 9.91
N VAL A 132 -11.08 -9.93 9.54
CA VAL A 132 -12.25 -10.41 10.25
C VAL A 132 -12.02 -11.87 10.62
N GLN A 133 -12.21 -12.19 11.89
CA GLN A 133 -12.26 -13.56 12.37
C GLN A 133 -13.69 -14.08 12.24
N TYR A 134 -13.99 -14.65 11.07
CA TYR A 134 -15.32 -15.18 10.78
C TYR A 134 -15.69 -16.32 11.75
N CYS A 135 -16.95 -16.32 12.14
CA CYS A 135 -17.54 -17.33 13.01
C CYS A 135 -18.37 -18.33 12.20
N TRP A 136 -19.04 -17.88 11.13
CA TRP A 136 -19.87 -18.71 10.27
C TRP A 136 -19.71 -18.37 8.79
N VAL A 137 -19.98 -19.35 7.92
CA VAL A 137 -20.11 -19.11 6.48
C VAL A 137 -21.38 -18.32 6.20
N ASP A 138 -22.50 -18.73 6.78
CA ASP A 138 -23.85 -18.28 6.48
C ASP A 138 -24.54 -17.61 7.67
N PHE A 139 -25.57 -16.80 7.39
CA PHE A 139 -26.42 -16.13 8.38
C PHE A 139 -27.28 -17.13 9.15
N ASN A 140 -27.58 -18.29 8.58
CA ASN A 140 -28.30 -19.37 9.27
C ASN A 140 -27.38 -20.17 10.23
N GLN A 141 -26.09 -19.81 10.31
CA GLN A 141 -25.14 -20.38 11.26
C GLN A 141 -24.98 -21.89 11.11
N THR A 142 -25.16 -22.41 9.90
CA THR A 142 -25.09 -23.86 9.61
C THR A 142 -23.66 -24.35 9.52
N PHE A 143 -22.75 -23.54 8.99
CA PHE A 143 -21.35 -23.89 8.83
C PHE A 143 -20.47 -23.01 9.72
N GLU A 144 -19.92 -23.61 10.77
CA GLU A 144 -18.99 -22.96 11.70
C GLU A 144 -17.59 -22.85 11.10
N MET A 145 -16.94 -21.70 11.29
CA MET A 145 -15.60 -21.40 10.75
C MET A 145 -14.58 -20.95 11.79
N ALA A 146 -14.98 -20.79 13.05
CA ALA A 146 -14.03 -20.39 14.08
C ALA A 146 -12.90 -21.41 14.22
N HIS A 147 -11.66 -20.91 14.37
CA HIS A 147 -10.47 -21.77 14.44
C HIS A 147 -10.40 -22.68 15.68
N THR A 148 -11.20 -22.42 16.73
CA THR A 148 -11.24 -23.24 17.95
C THR A 148 -12.65 -23.29 18.53
N GLU A 149 -12.98 -24.36 19.26
CA GLU A 149 -14.26 -24.49 19.96
C GLU A 149 -14.50 -23.36 20.97
N LEU A 150 -13.46 -22.93 21.69
CA LEU A 150 -13.56 -21.80 22.61
C LEU A 150 -13.87 -20.48 21.88
N ARG A 151 -13.35 -20.29 20.66
CA ARG A 151 -13.71 -19.14 19.83
C ARG A 151 -15.15 -19.27 19.32
N GLN A 152 -15.57 -20.46 18.91
CA GLN A 152 -16.94 -20.72 18.46
C GLN A 152 -17.96 -20.45 19.56
N ALA A 153 -17.71 -20.93 20.79
CA ALA A 153 -18.54 -20.63 21.95
C ALA A 153 -18.63 -19.12 22.23
N ARG A 154 -17.51 -18.40 22.13
CA ARG A 154 -17.51 -16.92 22.24
C ARG A 154 -18.29 -16.24 21.13
N CYS A 155 -18.23 -16.75 19.90
CA CYS A 155 -19.04 -16.26 18.78
C CYS A 155 -20.53 -16.39 19.09
N MET A 156 -20.96 -17.55 19.58
CA MET A 156 -22.35 -17.81 19.94
C MET A 156 -22.87 -16.85 21.03
N VAL A 157 -22.04 -16.54 22.04
CA VAL A 157 -22.45 -15.66 23.15
C VAL A 157 -22.44 -14.18 22.74
N ASN A 158 -21.40 -13.72 22.03
CA ASN A 158 -21.15 -12.29 21.86
C ASN A 158 -21.41 -11.73 20.45
N TYR A 159 -21.39 -12.56 19.42
CA TYR A 159 -21.32 -12.08 18.01
C TYR A 159 -22.41 -12.64 17.12
N ARG A 160 -23.35 -13.42 17.66
CA ARG A 160 -24.43 -14.07 16.90
C ARG A 160 -25.28 -13.10 16.07
N GLN A 161 -25.43 -11.86 16.53
CA GLN A 161 -26.22 -10.81 15.85
C GLN A 161 -25.34 -9.88 15.00
N ASN A 162 -24.02 -10.08 14.98
CA ASN A 162 -23.10 -9.22 14.25
C ASN A 162 -22.87 -9.77 12.84
N ALA A 163 -23.49 -9.16 11.83
CA ALA A 163 -23.34 -9.57 10.43
C ALA A 163 -21.87 -9.61 9.95
N ALA A 164 -20.96 -8.84 10.56
CA ALA A 164 -19.56 -8.82 10.17
C ALA A 164 -18.85 -10.17 10.38
N VAL A 165 -19.29 -11.00 11.33
CA VAL A 165 -18.65 -12.32 11.55
C VAL A 165 -19.19 -13.44 10.64
N HIS A 166 -20.11 -13.11 9.72
CA HIS A 166 -20.66 -14.02 8.73
C HIS A 166 -20.03 -13.75 7.37
N LEU A 167 -19.39 -14.75 6.77
CA LEU A 167 -18.76 -14.60 5.45
C LEU A 167 -19.79 -14.26 4.36
N GLU A 168 -21.01 -14.76 4.47
CA GLU A 168 -22.13 -14.47 3.58
C GLU A 168 -22.41 -12.97 3.44
N ALA A 169 -22.22 -12.18 4.50
CA ALA A 169 -22.39 -10.73 4.44
C ALA A 169 -21.47 -10.08 3.41
N VAL A 170 -20.24 -10.58 3.30
CA VAL A 170 -19.26 -10.11 2.34
C VAL A 170 -19.61 -10.60 0.95
N LEU A 171 -19.83 -11.91 0.82
CA LEU A 171 -20.07 -12.58 -0.47
C LEU A 171 -21.33 -12.06 -1.18
N ARG A 172 -22.42 -11.80 -0.44
CA ARG A 172 -23.65 -11.22 -1.00
C ARG A 172 -23.48 -9.80 -1.53
N ASN A 173 -22.44 -9.10 -1.09
CA ASN A 173 -22.12 -7.76 -1.56
C ASN A 173 -21.04 -7.75 -2.65
N GLN A 174 -20.59 -8.91 -3.14
CA GLN A 174 -19.62 -8.99 -4.23
C GLN A 174 -20.27 -9.23 -5.59
N GLN A 175 -19.59 -8.75 -6.65
CA GLN A 175 -19.89 -9.20 -8.00
C GLN A 175 -19.42 -10.65 -8.16
N TRP A 176 -20.39 -11.58 -8.20
CA TRP A 176 -20.09 -13.02 -8.12
C TRP A 176 -19.15 -13.52 -9.22
N ASN A 177 -19.35 -13.10 -10.47
CA ASN A 177 -18.54 -13.56 -11.60
C ASN A 177 -17.05 -13.18 -11.45
N THR A 178 -16.77 -11.94 -11.01
CA THR A 178 -15.40 -11.46 -10.81
C THR A 178 -14.77 -12.09 -9.58
N PHE A 179 -15.56 -12.32 -8.53
CA PHE A 179 -15.14 -13.06 -7.35
C PHE A 179 -14.72 -14.49 -7.69
N VAL A 180 -15.58 -15.28 -8.32
CA VAL A 180 -15.29 -16.69 -8.64
C VAL A 180 -14.10 -16.82 -9.59
N THR A 181 -13.93 -15.91 -10.55
CA THR A 181 -12.75 -15.90 -11.43
C THR A 181 -11.45 -15.74 -10.66
N LEU A 182 -11.44 -14.91 -9.61
CA LEU A 182 -10.24 -14.64 -8.82
C LEU A 182 -9.98 -15.67 -7.71
N TRP A 183 -11.05 -16.27 -7.19
CA TRP A 183 -10.99 -17.05 -5.96
C TRP A 183 -11.40 -18.52 -6.14
N GLY A 184 -12.43 -18.79 -6.95
CA GLY A 184 -13.08 -20.10 -7.06
C GLY A 184 -12.65 -20.97 -8.25
N GLY A 185 -11.76 -20.48 -9.12
CA GLY A 185 -11.24 -21.30 -10.24
C GLY A 185 -10.31 -22.42 -9.76
N ASN A 186 -10.25 -23.49 -10.55
CA ASN A 186 -9.36 -24.63 -10.28
C ASN A 186 -7.89 -24.21 -10.41
N GLY A 187 -7.04 -24.61 -9.47
CA GLY A 187 -5.64 -24.20 -9.35
C GLY A 187 -5.41 -22.78 -8.80
N ILE A 188 -6.45 -22.09 -8.31
CA ILE A 188 -6.37 -20.74 -7.77
C ILE A 188 -6.34 -20.79 -6.21
N ARG A 189 -6.90 -19.79 -5.53
CA ARG A 189 -6.56 -19.48 -4.13
C ARG A 189 -7.33 -20.35 -3.13
N PHE A 190 -8.60 -20.63 -3.39
CA PHE A 190 -9.40 -21.46 -2.46
C PHE A 190 -9.06 -22.94 -2.57
N ASN A 191 -8.94 -23.48 -3.79
CA ASN A 191 -8.70 -24.90 -3.96
C ASN A 191 -7.28 -25.30 -3.49
N ILE A 192 -6.26 -24.45 -3.65
CA ILE A 192 -4.92 -24.72 -3.09
C ILE A 192 -4.95 -24.83 -1.56
N ALA A 193 -5.75 -23.99 -0.90
CA ALA A 193 -5.86 -24.01 0.57
C ALA A 193 -6.56 -25.28 1.08
N VAL A 194 -7.56 -25.78 0.35
CA VAL A 194 -8.30 -27.00 0.70
C VAL A 194 -7.54 -28.27 0.31
N GLU A 195 -6.79 -28.27 -0.79
CA GLU A 195 -6.02 -29.43 -1.24
C GLU A 195 -4.75 -29.68 -0.41
N ARG A 196 -4.27 -28.66 0.33
CA ARG A 196 -3.02 -28.73 1.13
C ARG A 196 -3.22 -28.65 2.63
N GLY A 197 -4.43 -28.36 3.09
CA GLY A 197 -4.81 -28.37 4.52
C GLY A 197 -5.38 -29.70 4.92
#